data_AF-A0A820BTJ2-F1
#
_entry.id   AF-A0A820BTJ2-F1
#
_cell.length_a   1.000
_cell.length_b   1.000
_cell.length_c   1.000
_cell.angle_alpha   90.00
_cell.angle_beta   90.00
_cell.angle_gamma   90.00
#
_symmetry.space_group_name_H-M   'P 1'
#
loop_
_entity.id
_entity.type
_entity.pdbx_description
1 polymer ?
#
loop_
_entity_poly.entity_id
_entity_poly.type
_entity_poly.pdbx_seq_one_letter_code
_entity_poly.pdbx_strand_id
1 'polypeptide(L)'
;MKAVNLADHQCSGVVQCIHCGGPHLSSDTKCKIVKDYRAALTRNLLSNITSKNAQDPNNKVTSTYNKVFSATTSGMVYATAAKSTPMDSNEIISKKLDQMLGKMEEESNSTRQALKEIKDELKNRYEETKQQVGLLEDKLKLFESKYDKFCERTVTTFKNICESLLNPEGTQGRDWKAYWAEQVKTCTLNAKASQFLQHASASLSKSDYNLLVDMLTEWHATASISDLCNRWKQFQKSDEHQPNPFTHILCFNVRGFKKRWGEVSLLLKAHHFDIIALGEVGQMDWFAIRSTFSNFNYFYQRGENGHGGVLLLVRNDITA
;
A
#
# COMPACT_ATOMS: atom_id res chain seq x y z
N MET A 1 29.39 12.23 20.50
CA MET A 1 28.63 12.93 19.44
C MET A 1 27.51 13.71 20.11
N LYS A 2 27.43 15.03 19.91
CA LYS A 2 26.36 15.87 20.47
C LYS A 2 25.06 15.61 19.69
N ALA A 3 23.97 15.35 20.40
CA ALA A 3 22.65 15.16 19.80
C ALA A 3 22.20 16.44 19.09
N VAL A 4 21.90 16.33 17.80
CA VAL A 4 21.35 17.42 17.00
C VAL A 4 19.87 17.55 17.38
N ASN A 5 19.48 18.76 17.78
CA ASN A 5 18.13 19.08 18.22
C ASN A 5 17.21 19.20 16.98
N LEU A 6 16.23 18.32 16.82
CA LEU A 6 15.33 18.31 15.66
C LEU A 6 14.45 19.57 15.53
N ALA A 7 14.40 20.42 16.57
CA ALA A 7 13.68 21.69 16.53
C ALA A 7 14.28 22.73 15.56
N ASP A 8 15.56 22.58 15.18
CA ASP A 8 16.23 23.51 14.27
C ASP A 8 16.04 23.16 12.78
N HIS A 9 15.38 22.03 12.48
CA HIS A 9 15.09 21.64 11.10
C HIS A 9 13.82 22.33 10.60
N GLN A 10 13.98 23.48 9.94
CA GLN A 10 12.90 24.19 9.23
C GLN A 10 12.42 23.42 7.99
N CYS A 11 11.83 22.24 8.17
CA CYS A 11 11.14 21.49 7.11
C CYS A 11 9.73 22.02 6.80
N SER A 12 9.35 23.21 7.31
CA SER A 12 8.03 23.82 7.11
C SER A 12 7.97 24.83 5.94
N GLY A 13 9.02 24.97 5.13
CA GLY A 13 9.15 26.10 4.20
C GLY A 13 9.12 25.81 2.70
N VAL A 14 8.99 24.55 2.24
CA VAL A 14 9.01 24.29 0.78
C VAL A 14 7.63 24.53 0.17
N VAL A 15 7.29 25.81 0.02
CA VAL A 15 6.15 26.30 -0.77
C VAL A 15 6.62 26.48 -2.21
N GLN A 16 7.19 25.45 -2.82
CA GLN A 16 7.51 25.45 -4.25
C GLN A 16 6.99 24.19 -4.90
N CYS A 17 6.21 24.38 -5.96
CA CYS A 17 5.65 23.29 -6.74
C CYS A 17 6.78 22.53 -7.43
N ILE A 18 6.85 21.22 -7.20
CA ILE A 18 7.87 20.35 -7.81
C ILE A 18 7.75 20.27 -9.34
N HIS A 19 6.61 20.66 -9.90
CA HIS A 19 6.36 20.59 -11.34
C HIS A 19 6.80 21.87 -12.05
N CYS A 20 6.47 23.06 -11.50
CA CYS A 20 6.72 24.35 -12.16
C CYS A 20 7.65 25.30 -11.40
N GLY A 21 8.11 24.94 -10.20
CA GLY A 21 8.89 25.81 -9.31
C GLY A 21 8.13 26.99 -8.71
N GLY A 22 6.84 27.13 -8.99
CA GLY A 22 6.01 28.26 -8.54
C GLY A 22 5.64 28.20 -7.05
N PRO A 23 5.29 29.34 -6.42
CA PRO A 23 5.02 29.45 -4.98
C PRO A 23 3.62 28.93 -4.60
N HIS A 24 3.36 27.66 -4.87
CA HIS A 24 2.12 26.97 -4.53
C HIS A 24 2.39 25.48 -4.31
N LEU A 25 1.42 24.77 -3.71
CA LEU A 25 1.51 23.33 -3.53
C LEU A 25 1.52 22.60 -4.90
N SER A 26 2.23 21.47 -4.98
CA SER A 26 2.28 20.64 -6.20
C SER A 26 0.93 20.07 -6.60
N SER A 27 -0.02 19.96 -5.66
CA SER A 27 -1.39 19.52 -5.88
C SER A 27 -2.37 20.65 -6.24
N ASP A 28 -1.92 21.91 -6.21
CA ASP A 28 -2.77 23.09 -6.45
C ASP A 28 -3.25 23.14 -7.91
N THR A 29 -4.54 23.42 -8.10
CA THR A 29 -5.19 23.59 -9.41
C THR A 29 -4.68 24.83 -10.17
N LYS A 30 -3.95 25.72 -9.48
CA LYS A 30 -3.27 26.87 -10.07
C LYS A 30 -2.00 26.51 -10.84
N CYS A 31 -1.43 25.32 -10.64
CA CYS A 31 -0.25 24.89 -11.38
C CYS A 31 -0.58 24.67 -12.86
N LYS A 32 -0.01 25.50 -13.75
CA LYS A 32 -0.22 25.38 -15.21
C LYS A 32 0.15 23.99 -15.73
N ILE A 33 1.27 23.43 -15.27
CA ILE A 33 1.74 22.10 -15.72
C ILE A 33 0.77 20.99 -15.32
N VAL A 34 0.29 20.99 -14.07
CA VAL A 34 -0.70 20.02 -13.59
C VAL A 34 -2.04 20.20 -14.32
N LYS A 35 -2.43 21.45 -14.61
CA LYS A 35 -3.64 21.76 -15.37
C LYS A 35 -3.56 21.25 -16.81
N ASP A 36 -2.45 21.50 -17.49
CA ASP A 36 -2.20 21.05 -18.87
C ASP A 36 -2.13 19.52 -18.94
N TYR A 37 -1.49 18.88 -17.95
CA TYR A 37 -1.45 17.43 -17.81
C TYR A 37 -2.85 16.83 -17.63
N ARG A 38 -3.66 17.39 -16.72
CA ARG A 38 -5.05 16.95 -16.53
C ARG A 38 -5.88 17.14 -17.79
N ALA A 39 -5.73 18.26 -18.49
CA ALA A 39 -6.43 18.51 -19.75
C ALA A 39 -6.03 17.51 -20.85
N ALA A 40 -4.74 17.18 -20.96
CA ALA A 40 -4.24 16.17 -21.89
C ALA A 40 -4.77 14.76 -21.55
N LEU A 41 -4.77 14.39 -20.27
CA LEU A 41 -5.32 13.12 -19.79
C LEU A 41 -6.82 13.02 -20.10
N THR A 42 -7.60 14.07 -19.82
CA THR A 42 -9.02 14.12 -20.14
C THR A 42 -9.28 13.99 -21.64
N ARG A 43 -8.50 14.68 -22.50
CA ARG A 43 -8.61 14.53 -23.95
C ARG A 43 -8.34 13.10 -24.41
N ASN A 44 -7.31 12.44 -23.89
CA ASN A 44 -6.98 11.05 -24.21
C ASN A 44 -8.06 10.06 -23.74
N LEU A 45 -8.66 10.29 -22.57
CA LEU A 45 -9.75 9.45 -22.08
C LEU A 45 -11.01 9.61 -22.96
N LEU A 46 -11.33 10.86 -23.34
CA LEU A 46 -12.48 11.14 -24.21
C LEU A 46 -12.29 10.58 -25.63
N SER A 47 -11.09 10.73 -26.23
CA SER A 47 -10.81 10.18 -27.56
C SER A 47 -10.90 8.65 -27.59
N ASN A 48 -10.47 7.98 -26.52
CA ASN A 48 -10.59 6.52 -26.40
C ASN A 48 -12.04 6.03 -26.27
N ILE A 49 -12.93 6.85 -25.71
CA ILE A 49 -14.38 6.57 -25.66
C ILE A 49 -15.01 6.75 -27.04
N THR A 50 -14.61 7.79 -27.78
CA THR A 50 -15.14 8.03 -29.14
C THR A 50 -14.67 6.96 -30.14
N SER A 51 -13.43 6.49 -30.03
CA SER A 51 -12.89 5.43 -30.90
C SER A 51 -13.50 4.04 -30.62
N LYS A 52 -13.88 3.74 -29.37
CA LYS A 52 -14.53 2.45 -29.03
C LYS A 52 -15.99 2.36 -29.50
N ASN A 53 -16.69 3.49 -29.66
CA ASN A 53 -18.05 3.49 -30.18
C ASN A 53 -18.14 3.45 -31.72
N ALA A 54 -17.01 3.60 -32.42
CA ALA A 54 -16.96 3.59 -33.89
C ALA A 54 -16.53 2.24 -34.51
N GLN A 55 -16.15 1.25 -33.69
CA GLN A 55 -15.66 -0.04 -34.17
C GLN A 55 -16.21 -1.23 -33.36
N ASP A 56 -17.54 -1.39 -33.27
CA ASP A 56 -18.14 -2.73 -33.12
C ASP A 56 -19.67 -2.67 -33.33
N PRO A 57 -20.23 -3.17 -34.46
CA PRO A 57 -21.68 -3.27 -34.60
C PRO A 57 -22.31 -4.43 -33.78
N ASN A 58 -21.52 -5.28 -33.10
CA ASN A 58 -22.02 -6.59 -32.66
C ASN A 58 -21.81 -6.97 -31.18
N ASN A 59 -21.44 -6.06 -30.29
CA ASN A 59 -21.38 -6.39 -28.86
C ASN A 59 -22.54 -5.81 -28.05
N LYS A 60 -23.65 -6.57 -28.05
CA LYS A 60 -24.68 -6.52 -26.99
C LYS A 60 -24.05 -7.03 -25.70
N VAL A 61 -23.63 -6.12 -24.82
CA VAL A 61 -23.48 -6.43 -23.39
C VAL A 61 -24.70 -5.90 -22.66
N THR A 62 -25.45 -6.85 -22.14
CA THR A 62 -26.63 -6.74 -21.30
C THR A 62 -26.32 -5.91 -20.05
N SER A 63 -26.89 -4.71 -19.94
CA SER A 63 -27.04 -4.04 -18.65
C SER A 63 -28.50 -3.67 -18.46
N THR A 64 -29.08 -4.35 -17.47
CA THR A 64 -30.47 -4.45 -17.11
C THR A 64 -30.98 -3.13 -16.55
N TYR A 65 -31.55 -2.24 -17.38
CA TYR A 65 -32.54 -1.26 -16.95
C TYR A 65 -33.22 -0.71 -18.19
N ASN A 66 -34.35 -1.29 -18.59
CA ASN A 66 -35.41 -0.56 -19.29
C ASN A 66 -36.73 -1.30 -19.16
N LYS A 67 -37.65 -0.64 -18.46
CA LYS A 67 -39.04 -1.02 -18.29
C LYS A 67 -39.83 -0.29 -19.37
N VAL A 68 -40.42 -1.08 -20.28
CA VAL A 68 -41.69 -0.85 -20.99
C VAL A 68 -41.78 0.36 -21.93
N PHE A 69 -41.84 0.09 -23.24
CA PHE A 69 -42.98 0.46 -24.08
C PHE A 69 -42.93 -0.36 -25.39
N SER A 70 -43.68 -1.45 -25.42
CA SER A 70 -43.96 -2.23 -26.63
C SER A 70 -45.21 -1.65 -27.29
N ALA A 71 -45.04 -0.96 -28.42
CA ALA A 71 -46.13 -0.65 -29.34
C ALA A 71 -46.02 -1.59 -30.55
N THR A 72 -46.96 -2.54 -30.57
CA THR A 72 -47.22 -3.55 -31.57
C THR A 72 -47.43 -2.92 -32.96
N THR A 73 -46.57 -3.22 -33.93
CA THR A 73 -46.84 -2.92 -35.34
C THR A 73 -47.51 -4.13 -35.97
N SER A 74 -48.84 -4.08 -36.04
CA SER A 74 -49.69 -5.03 -36.75
C SER A 74 -50.39 -4.30 -37.90
N GLY A 75 -50.42 -4.94 -39.07
CA GLY A 75 -51.45 -4.72 -40.09
C GLY A 75 -51.26 -3.55 -41.04
N MET A 76 -50.60 -3.83 -42.17
CA MET A 76 -50.88 -3.12 -43.43
C MET A 76 -52.34 -3.37 -43.83
N VAL A 77 -53.17 -2.33 -43.84
CA VAL A 77 -54.43 -2.28 -44.58
C VAL A 77 -54.36 -1.06 -45.49
N TYR A 78 -54.48 -1.31 -46.79
CA TYR A 78 -54.61 -0.28 -47.82
C TYR A 78 -55.99 0.38 -47.71
N ALA A 79 -56.04 1.70 -47.49
CA ALA A 79 -57.17 2.52 -47.94
C ALA A 79 -56.80 4.00 -48.10
N THR A 80 -57.17 4.50 -49.28
CA THR A 80 -57.59 5.88 -49.61
C THR A 80 -56.57 7.01 -49.54
N ALA A 81 -56.14 7.40 -50.75
CA ALA A 81 -55.55 8.68 -51.08
C ALA A 81 -56.50 9.83 -50.69
N ALA A 82 -56.19 10.52 -49.60
CA ALA A 82 -56.64 11.88 -49.37
C ALA A 82 -55.57 12.82 -49.92
N LYS A 83 -55.94 13.62 -50.94
CA LYS A 83 -55.16 14.78 -51.41
C LYS A 83 -54.97 15.74 -50.23
N SER A 84 -53.81 15.69 -49.58
CA SER A 84 -53.33 16.82 -48.77
C SER A 84 -52.48 17.73 -49.66
N THR A 85 -52.80 19.01 -49.58
CA THR A 85 -52.07 20.14 -50.15
C THR A 85 -50.56 20.03 -49.91
N PRO A 86 -49.71 20.51 -50.84
CA PRO A 86 -48.28 20.50 -50.64
C PRO A 86 -47.96 21.47 -49.48
N MET A 87 -47.69 20.94 -48.29
CA MET A 87 -47.06 21.75 -47.25
C MET A 87 -45.70 22.17 -47.78
N ASP A 88 -45.43 23.47 -47.73
CA ASP A 88 -44.17 24.06 -48.12
C ASP A 88 -43.04 23.30 -47.42
N SER A 89 -42.06 22.82 -48.20
CA SER A 89 -40.99 21.95 -47.70
C SER A 89 -40.21 22.63 -46.57
N ASN A 90 -40.20 23.96 -46.54
CA ASN A 90 -39.63 24.76 -45.47
C ASN A 90 -40.36 24.61 -44.13
N GLU A 91 -41.68 24.40 -44.12
CA GLU A 91 -42.47 24.24 -42.88
C GLU A 91 -42.27 22.85 -42.24
N ILE A 92 -41.97 21.83 -43.06
CA ILE A 92 -41.63 20.49 -42.57
C ILE A 92 -40.22 20.49 -41.96
N ILE A 93 -39.29 21.22 -42.58
CA ILE A 93 -37.91 21.36 -42.11
C ILE A 93 -37.86 22.13 -40.80
N SER A 94 -38.61 23.24 -40.66
CA SER A 94 -38.66 24.02 -39.42
C SER A 94 -39.20 23.21 -38.24
N LYS A 95 -40.33 22.50 -38.43
CA LYS A 95 -40.91 21.63 -37.38
C LYS A 95 -39.96 20.52 -36.94
N LYS A 96 -39.18 19.93 -37.85
CA LYS A 96 -38.16 18.93 -37.51
C LYS A 96 -36.98 19.54 -36.73
N LEU A 97 -36.55 20.75 -37.08
CA LEU A 97 -35.50 21.48 -36.36
C LEU A 97 -35.93 21.80 -34.94
N ASP A 98 -37.14 22.31 -34.75
CA ASP A 98 -37.69 22.61 -33.42
C ASP A 98 -37.80 21.33 -32.57
N GLN A 99 -38.22 20.22 -33.18
CA GLN A 99 -38.29 18.93 -32.48
C GLN A 99 -36.90 18.39 -32.10
N MET A 100 -35.88 18.58 -32.94
CA MET A 100 -34.50 18.21 -32.61
C MET A 100 -33.91 19.09 -31.51
N LEU A 101 -34.18 20.40 -31.55
CA LEU A 101 -33.75 21.33 -30.50
C LEU A 101 -34.37 20.99 -29.15
N GLY A 102 -35.68 20.68 -29.11
CA GLY A 102 -36.34 20.26 -27.88
C GLY A 102 -35.74 18.99 -27.28
N LYS A 103 -35.45 17.98 -28.11
CA LYS A 103 -34.79 16.74 -27.66
C LYS A 103 -33.37 16.98 -27.15
N MET A 104 -32.62 17.84 -27.82
CA MET A 104 -31.25 18.18 -27.42
C MET A 104 -31.24 18.92 -26.08
N GLU A 105 -32.21 19.78 -25.83
CA GLU A 105 -32.35 20.50 -24.57
C GLU A 105 -32.76 19.57 -23.42
N GLU A 106 -33.66 18.61 -23.68
CA GLU A 106 -34.07 17.58 -22.73
C GLU A 106 -32.90 16.66 -22.34
N GLU A 107 -32.13 16.17 -23.32
CA GLU A 107 -30.91 15.37 -23.07
C GLU A 107 -29.83 16.16 -22.33
N SER A 108 -29.66 17.45 -22.66
CA SER A 108 -28.72 18.34 -21.98
C SER A 108 -29.09 18.52 -20.50
N ASN A 109 -30.38 18.74 -20.22
CA ASN A 109 -30.89 18.86 -18.86
C ASN A 109 -30.77 17.55 -18.07
N SER A 110 -31.10 16.42 -18.69
CA SER A 110 -30.93 15.08 -18.12
C SER A 110 -29.46 14.82 -17.75
N THR A 111 -28.53 15.15 -18.65
CA THR A 111 -27.09 14.99 -18.41
C THR A 111 -26.59 15.90 -17.28
N ARG A 112 -27.08 17.14 -17.19
CA ARG A 112 -26.75 18.05 -16.08
C ARG A 112 -27.22 17.51 -14.73
N GLN A 113 -28.42 16.95 -14.69
CA GLN A 113 -28.99 16.37 -13.48
C GLN A 113 -28.17 15.14 -13.03
N ALA A 114 -27.84 14.24 -13.95
CA ALA A 114 -27.00 13.07 -13.67
C ALA A 114 -25.61 13.48 -13.15
N LEU A 115 -24.99 14.51 -13.75
CA LEU A 115 -23.70 15.03 -13.28
C LEU A 115 -23.77 15.62 -11.86
N LYS A 116 -24.90 16.26 -11.51
CA LYS A 116 -25.13 16.79 -10.17
C LYS A 116 -25.23 15.67 -9.14
N GLU A 117 -25.96 14.60 -9.46
CA GLU A 117 -26.10 13.42 -8.60
C GLU A 117 -24.75 12.73 -8.37
N ILE A 118 -23.96 12.51 -9.44
CA ILE A 118 -22.61 11.93 -9.34
C ILE A 118 -21.70 12.80 -8.46
N LYS A 119 -21.78 14.13 -8.59
CA LYS A 119 -20.99 15.06 -7.77
C LYS A 119 -21.34 14.96 -6.30
N ASP A 120 -22.63 14.90 -5.97
CA ASP A 120 -23.09 14.81 -4.59
C ASP A 120 -22.73 13.44 -3.97
N GLU A 121 -22.83 12.36 -4.75
CA GLU A 121 -22.41 11.02 -4.34
C GLU A 121 -20.89 10.94 -4.06
N LEU A 122 -20.06 11.53 -4.94
CA LEU A 122 -18.62 11.60 -4.74
C LEU A 122 -18.25 12.41 -3.49
N LYS A 123 -18.98 13.49 -3.22
CA LYS A 123 -18.78 14.30 -2.00
C LYS A 123 -19.09 13.49 -0.75
N ASN A 124 -20.19 12.74 -0.75
CA ASN A 124 -20.54 11.88 0.39
C ASN A 124 -19.49 10.79 0.62
N ARG A 125 -19.05 10.09 -0.44
CA ARG A 125 -17.98 9.07 -0.35
C ARG A 125 -16.65 9.65 0.16
N TYR A 126 -16.33 10.89 -0.22
CA TYR A 126 -15.15 11.58 0.28
C TYR A 126 -15.23 11.81 1.79
N GLU A 127 -16.36 12.31 2.30
CA GLU A 127 -16.55 12.54 3.74
C GLU A 127 -16.56 11.24 4.55
N GLU A 128 -17.17 10.16 4.03
CA GLU A 128 -17.10 8.82 4.65
C GLU A 128 -15.65 8.31 4.74
N THR A 129 -14.90 8.44 3.65
CA THR A 129 -13.49 8.03 3.61
C THR A 129 -12.66 8.84 4.62
N LYS A 130 -12.90 10.15 4.69
CA LYS A 130 -12.22 11.04 5.65
C LYS A 130 -12.51 10.64 7.09
N GLN A 131 -13.75 10.27 7.42
CA GLN A 131 -14.10 9.75 8.74
C GLN A 131 -13.37 8.43 9.05
N GLN A 132 -13.29 7.51 8.08
CA GLN A 132 -12.56 6.25 8.24
C GLN A 132 -11.06 6.45 8.47
N VAL A 133 -10.44 7.40 7.76
CA VAL A 133 -9.04 7.77 7.96
C VAL A 133 -8.81 8.31 9.37
N GLY A 134 -9.68 9.20 9.87
CA GLY A 134 -9.59 9.69 11.25
C GLY A 134 -9.67 8.57 12.29
N LEU A 135 -10.57 7.60 12.11
CA LEU A 135 -10.67 6.42 13.00
C LEU A 135 -9.38 5.57 12.98
N LEU A 136 -8.72 5.46 11.82
CA LEU A 136 -7.47 4.72 11.69
C LEU A 136 -6.30 5.46 12.37
N GLU A 137 -6.22 6.78 12.24
CA GLU A 137 -5.23 7.60 12.93
C GLU A 137 -5.35 7.48 14.45
N ASP A 138 -6.58 7.50 14.99
CA ASP A 138 -6.81 7.32 16.43
C ASP A 138 -6.40 5.92 16.91
N LYS A 139 -6.67 4.88 16.10
CA LYS A 139 -6.22 3.51 16.40
C LYS A 139 -4.69 3.39 16.35
N LEU A 140 -4.03 4.08 15.42
CA LEU A 140 -2.57 4.10 15.31
C LEU A 140 -1.95 4.75 16.55
N LYS A 141 -2.44 5.92 16.98
CA LYS A 141 -1.99 6.59 18.21
C LYS A 141 -2.18 5.72 19.45
N LEU A 142 -3.32 5.02 19.54
CA LEU A 142 -3.57 4.08 20.63
C LEU A 142 -2.58 2.90 20.61
N PHE A 143 -2.24 2.39 19.43
CA PHE A 143 -1.26 1.31 19.26
C PHE A 143 0.14 1.78 19.65
N GLU A 144 0.59 2.93 19.17
CA GLU A 144 1.88 3.55 19.54
C GLU A 144 1.99 3.72 21.06
N SER A 145 0.97 4.27 21.71
CA SER A 145 0.95 4.41 23.17
C SER A 145 1.02 3.07 23.92
N LYS A 146 0.39 2.01 23.39
CA LYS A 146 0.49 0.66 23.98
C LYS A 146 1.86 0.04 23.75
N TYR A 147 2.47 0.28 22.59
CA TYR A 147 3.79 -0.21 22.23
C TYR A 147 4.86 0.42 23.12
N ASP A 148 4.83 1.74 23.33
CA ASP A 148 5.76 2.43 24.22
C ASP A 148 5.70 1.87 25.65
N LYS A 149 4.47 1.68 26.17
CA LYS A 149 4.25 1.06 27.49
C LYS A 149 4.77 -0.39 27.56
N PHE A 150 4.64 -1.14 26.47
CA PHE A 150 5.17 -2.49 26.38
C PHE A 150 6.70 -2.51 26.39
N CYS A 151 7.34 -1.63 25.63
CA CYS A 151 8.79 -1.46 25.60
C CYS A 151 9.32 -1.03 26.98
N GLU A 152 8.69 -0.05 27.62
CA GLU A 152 9.08 0.43 28.94
C GLU A 152 8.97 -0.68 30.00
N ARG A 153 7.87 -1.45 30.00
CA ARG A 153 7.70 -2.61 30.89
C ARG A 153 8.75 -3.69 30.64
N THR A 154 9.03 -3.99 29.38
CA THR A 154 10.01 -5.01 29.00
C THR A 154 11.42 -4.61 29.45
N VAL A 155 11.83 -3.37 29.17
CA VAL A 155 13.12 -2.82 29.58
C VAL A 155 13.24 -2.80 31.11
N THR A 156 12.19 -2.37 31.82
CA THR A 156 12.19 -2.36 33.29
C THR A 156 12.27 -3.77 33.86
N THR A 157 11.51 -4.72 33.30
CA THR A 157 11.54 -6.12 33.73
C THR A 157 12.91 -6.72 33.50
N PHE A 158 13.50 -6.49 32.32
CA PHE A 158 14.84 -6.96 32.00
C PHE A 158 15.89 -6.36 32.93
N LYS A 159 15.83 -5.05 33.17
CA LYS A 159 16.71 -4.36 34.12
C LYS A 159 16.60 -4.94 35.53
N ASN A 160 15.37 -5.14 36.03
CA ASN A 160 15.14 -5.74 37.35
C ASN A 160 15.66 -7.18 37.44
N ILE A 161 15.52 -7.97 36.36
CA ILE A 161 16.09 -9.31 36.28
C ILE A 161 17.61 -9.23 36.35
N CYS A 162 18.26 -8.37 35.55
CA CYS A 162 19.70 -8.17 35.57
C CYS A 162 20.19 -7.71 36.96
N GLU A 163 19.54 -6.73 37.58
CA GLU A 163 19.89 -6.25 38.92
C GLU A 163 19.72 -7.34 39.99
N SER A 164 18.66 -8.15 39.92
CA SER A 164 18.46 -9.30 40.82
C SER A 164 19.50 -10.41 40.62
N LEU A 165 20.09 -10.52 39.43
CA LEU A 165 21.14 -11.48 39.11
C LEU A 165 22.53 -10.95 39.46
N LEU A 166 22.72 -9.62 39.48
CA LEU A 166 24.00 -8.96 39.74
C LEU A 166 24.20 -8.57 41.21
N ASN A 167 23.13 -8.39 42.00
CA ASN A 167 23.19 -8.10 43.43
C ASN A 167 22.57 -9.24 44.27
N PRO A 168 23.31 -10.33 44.54
CA PRO A 168 22.92 -11.26 45.59
C PRO A 168 23.37 -10.67 46.93
N GLU A 169 22.48 -9.92 47.58
CA GLU A 169 22.63 -9.61 49.01
C GLU A 169 22.65 -10.94 49.77
N GLY A 170 23.85 -11.45 50.10
CA GLY A 170 24.00 -12.65 50.90
C GLY A 170 25.20 -13.56 50.60
N THR A 171 26.08 -13.25 49.65
CA THR A 171 27.33 -14.03 49.46
C THR A 171 28.57 -13.17 49.62
N GLN A 172 28.86 -12.78 50.86
CA GLN A 172 30.22 -12.42 51.24
C GLN A 172 31.14 -13.62 50.96
N GLY A 173 32.08 -13.45 50.03
CA GLY A 173 33.28 -14.28 49.96
C GLY A 173 33.27 -15.47 49.00
N ARG A 174 32.40 -15.54 47.98
CA ARG A 174 32.63 -16.46 46.85
C ARG A 174 33.27 -15.73 45.67
N ASP A 175 34.42 -16.23 45.24
CA ASP A 175 35.06 -15.87 43.98
C ASP A 175 34.09 -16.20 42.84
N TRP A 176 33.45 -15.17 42.31
CA TRP A 176 32.46 -15.26 41.24
C TRP A 176 33.06 -15.84 39.96
N LYS A 177 34.38 -15.77 39.76
CA LYS A 177 35.05 -16.49 38.67
C LYS A 177 35.01 -18.00 38.89
N ALA A 178 35.20 -18.47 40.13
CA ALA A 178 35.13 -19.90 40.46
C ALA A 178 33.68 -20.43 40.35
N TYR A 179 32.68 -19.65 40.80
CA TYR A 179 31.26 -20.02 40.68
C TYR A 179 30.82 -20.12 39.21
N TRP A 180 31.20 -19.16 38.36
CA TRP A 180 30.92 -19.22 36.93
C TRP A 180 31.72 -20.32 36.22
N ALA A 181 32.99 -20.56 36.59
CA ALA A 181 33.78 -21.66 36.04
C ALA A 181 33.23 -23.05 36.39
N GLU A 182 32.54 -23.19 37.52
CA GLU A 182 31.87 -24.44 37.94
C GLU A 182 30.51 -24.62 37.24
N GLN A 183 29.74 -23.55 37.05
CA GLN A 183 28.46 -23.58 36.30
C GLN A 183 28.66 -23.79 34.79
N VAL A 184 29.75 -23.28 34.20
CA VAL A 184 30.06 -23.49 32.77
C VAL A 184 30.44 -24.94 32.47
N LYS A 185 30.85 -25.74 33.48
CA LYS A 185 31.19 -27.16 33.30
C LYS A 185 29.97 -28.08 33.21
N THR A 186 28.79 -27.60 33.58
CA THR A 186 27.52 -28.32 33.41
C THR A 186 26.52 -27.35 32.79
N CYS A 187 26.49 -27.24 31.45
CA CYS A 187 25.53 -26.39 30.72
C CYS A 187 24.08 -26.86 30.92
N THR A 188 23.53 -26.66 32.11
CA THR A 188 22.10 -26.61 32.37
C THR A 188 21.69 -25.15 32.34
N LEU A 189 20.84 -24.77 31.38
CA LEU A 189 20.18 -23.46 31.35
C LEU A 189 19.68 -23.11 32.76
N ASN A 190 19.96 -21.89 33.21
CA ASN A 190 19.49 -21.42 34.52
C ASN A 190 17.95 -21.59 34.58
N ALA A 191 17.41 -21.98 35.74
CA ALA A 191 15.98 -22.18 35.97
C ALA A 191 15.10 -21.04 35.43
N LYS A 192 15.55 -19.78 35.51
CA LYS A 192 14.83 -18.63 34.93
C LYS A 192 14.74 -18.67 33.41
N ALA A 193 15.83 -19.07 32.72
CA ALA A 193 15.85 -19.23 31.27
C ALA A 193 14.97 -20.40 30.82
N SER A 194 14.99 -21.51 31.58
CA SER A 194 14.10 -22.65 31.32
C SER A 194 12.63 -22.29 31.48
N GLN A 195 12.27 -21.50 32.50
CA GLN A 195 10.91 -21.01 32.70
C GLN A 195 10.48 -20.06 31.56
N PHE A 196 11.37 -19.17 31.12
CA PHE A 196 11.12 -18.30 29.97
C PHE A 196 10.89 -19.09 28.67
N LEU A 197 11.73 -20.10 28.39
CA LEU A 197 11.57 -20.98 27.23
C LEU A 197 10.24 -21.76 27.28
N GLN A 198 9.82 -22.20 28.46
CA GLN A 198 8.51 -22.85 28.62
C GLN A 198 7.36 -21.94 28.17
N HIS A 199 7.37 -20.66 28.55
CA HIS A 199 6.38 -19.69 28.09
C HIS A 199 6.52 -19.35 26.59
N ALA A 200 7.74 -19.24 26.09
CA ALA A 200 8.00 -18.96 24.68
C ALA A 200 7.52 -20.08 23.77
N SER A 201 7.64 -21.34 24.20
CA SER A 201 7.20 -22.51 23.42
C SER A 201 5.69 -22.52 23.10
N ALA A 202 4.87 -21.88 23.93
CA ALA A 202 3.43 -21.74 23.70
C ALA A 202 3.08 -20.58 22.74
N SER A 203 4.01 -19.66 22.49
CA SER A 203 3.73 -18.39 21.80
C SER A 203 4.47 -18.25 20.46
N LEU A 204 5.54 -19.01 20.26
CA LEU A 204 6.40 -18.93 19.07
C LEU A 204 6.16 -20.10 18.12
N SER A 205 6.46 -19.88 16.84
CA SER A 205 6.58 -20.98 15.89
C SER A 205 7.74 -21.90 16.30
N LYS A 206 7.71 -23.17 15.86
CA LYS A 206 8.78 -24.13 16.16
C LYS A 206 10.16 -23.63 15.70
N SER A 207 10.22 -22.93 14.56
CA SER A 207 11.47 -22.38 14.03
C SER A 207 11.99 -21.24 14.91
N ASP A 208 11.13 -20.29 15.29
CA ASP A 208 11.53 -19.15 16.13
C ASP A 208 11.89 -19.58 17.54
N TYR A 209 11.17 -20.58 18.08
CA TYR A 209 11.48 -21.19 19.36
C TYR A 209 12.88 -21.83 19.35
N ASN A 210 13.21 -22.62 18.32
CA ASN A 210 14.54 -23.24 18.20
C ASN A 210 15.64 -22.17 18.11
N LEU A 211 15.43 -21.13 17.30
CA LEU A 211 16.38 -20.02 17.20
C LEU A 211 16.59 -19.32 18.56
N LEU A 212 15.51 -19.10 19.32
CA LEU A 212 15.58 -18.51 20.64
C LEU A 212 16.34 -19.40 21.64
N VAL A 213 16.13 -20.72 21.59
CA VAL A 213 16.88 -21.71 22.39
C VAL A 213 18.36 -21.64 22.06
N ASP A 214 18.71 -21.58 20.77
CA ASP A 214 20.10 -21.51 20.33
C ASP A 214 20.77 -20.21 20.81
N MET A 215 20.09 -19.06 20.68
CA MET A 215 20.58 -17.76 21.16
C MET A 215 20.81 -17.74 22.68
N LEU A 216 19.86 -18.29 23.45
CA LEU A 216 19.98 -18.34 24.91
C LEU A 216 21.09 -19.30 25.35
N THR A 217 21.21 -20.44 24.66
CA THR A 217 22.28 -21.40 24.93
C THR A 217 23.65 -20.78 24.64
N GLU A 218 23.78 -20.07 23.51
CA GLU A 218 25.01 -19.36 23.17
C GLU A 218 25.33 -18.27 24.20
N TRP A 219 24.33 -17.48 24.61
CA TRP A 219 24.48 -16.45 25.65
C TRP A 219 24.97 -17.05 26.97
N HIS A 220 24.37 -18.15 27.42
CA HIS A 220 24.74 -18.80 28.67
C HIS A 220 26.09 -19.52 28.60
N ALA A 221 26.54 -19.92 27.41
CA ALA A 221 27.85 -20.51 27.18
C ALA A 221 28.98 -19.48 27.12
N THR A 222 28.66 -18.19 26.89
CA THR A 222 29.67 -17.12 26.85
C THR A 222 29.99 -16.55 28.23
N ALA A 223 31.28 -16.36 28.52
CA ALA A 223 31.75 -15.85 29.81
C ALA A 223 31.45 -14.36 30.02
N SER A 224 31.31 -13.59 28.93
CA SER A 224 30.97 -12.17 28.98
C SER A 224 30.12 -11.74 27.77
N ILE A 225 29.37 -10.66 27.93
CA ILE A 225 28.60 -10.03 26.84
C ILE A 225 29.54 -9.60 25.69
N SER A 226 30.75 -9.14 26.01
CA SER A 226 31.73 -8.73 25.00
C SER A 226 32.16 -9.89 24.09
N ASP A 227 32.34 -11.09 24.67
CA ASP A 227 32.68 -12.30 23.91
C ASP A 227 31.54 -12.72 23.00
N LEU A 228 30.29 -12.65 23.50
CA LEU A 228 29.11 -12.91 22.69
C LEU A 228 28.99 -11.92 21.53
N CYS A 229 29.12 -10.62 21.81
CA CYS A 229 29.07 -9.60 20.76
C CYS A 229 30.19 -9.79 19.73
N ASN A 230 31.41 -10.13 20.15
CA ASN A 230 32.51 -10.41 19.22
C ASN A 230 32.26 -11.66 18.38
N ARG A 231 31.64 -12.69 18.97
CA ARG A 231 31.20 -13.89 18.23
C ARG A 231 30.10 -13.54 17.23
N TRP A 232 29.16 -12.69 17.58
CA TRP A 232 28.11 -12.25 16.65
C TRP A 232 28.61 -11.32 15.55
N LYS A 233 29.65 -10.51 15.81
CA LYS A 233 30.32 -9.70 14.79
C LYS A 233 30.87 -10.53 13.63
N GLN A 234 31.23 -11.80 13.84
CA GLN A 234 31.69 -12.65 12.74
C GLN A 234 30.55 -13.05 11.79
N PHE A 235 29.29 -12.98 12.26
CA PHE A 235 28.09 -13.22 11.46
C PHE A 235 27.50 -11.92 10.90
N GLN A 236 27.95 -10.76 11.39
CA GLN A 236 27.81 -9.53 10.61
C GLN A 236 28.61 -9.76 9.34
N LYS A 237 27.92 -9.75 8.19
CA LYS A 237 28.60 -9.79 6.89
C LYS A 237 29.72 -8.78 6.93
N SER A 238 30.95 -9.22 6.68
CA SER A 238 32.11 -8.36 6.58
C SER A 238 31.74 -7.14 5.73
N ASP A 239 31.85 -5.95 6.30
CA ASP A 239 31.69 -4.65 5.62
C ASP A 239 32.66 -4.49 4.42
N GLU A 240 33.47 -5.51 4.11
CA GLU A 240 34.29 -5.64 2.91
C GLU A 240 33.49 -5.82 1.62
N HIS A 241 32.21 -6.18 1.69
CA HIS A 241 31.32 -5.77 0.62
C HIS A 241 31.02 -4.30 0.84
N GLN A 242 31.84 -3.42 0.26
CA GLN A 242 31.41 -2.05 0.03
C GLN A 242 30.01 -2.15 -0.58
N PRO A 243 28.94 -1.74 0.12
CA PRO A 243 27.62 -1.73 -0.48
C PRO A 243 27.81 -0.90 -1.73
N ASN A 244 27.59 -1.49 -2.90
CA ASN A 244 27.58 -0.72 -4.13
C ASN A 244 26.59 0.42 -3.84
N PRO A 245 27.03 1.69 -3.72
CA PRO A 245 26.26 2.73 -3.02
C PRO A 245 24.98 3.14 -3.76
N PHE A 246 24.65 2.39 -4.81
CA PHE A 246 23.58 2.61 -5.75
C PHE A 246 22.53 1.49 -5.76
N THR A 247 22.62 0.44 -4.93
CA THR A 247 21.54 -0.57 -4.87
C THR A 247 20.40 -0.05 -3.98
N HIS A 248 19.40 0.55 -4.60
CA HIS A 248 18.21 1.08 -3.95
C HIS A 248 17.21 -0.05 -3.69
N ILE A 249 16.98 -0.35 -2.41
CA ILE A 249 16.05 -1.41 -2.00
C ILE A 249 14.77 -0.81 -1.42
N LEU A 250 13.61 -1.16 -1.96
CA LEU A 250 12.31 -0.87 -1.38
C LEU A 250 11.79 -2.09 -0.63
N CYS A 251 11.60 -1.98 0.69
CA CYS A 251 10.89 -2.98 1.48
C CYS A 251 9.54 -2.41 1.93
N PHE A 252 8.43 -3.04 1.54
CA PHE A 252 7.09 -2.50 1.78
C PHE A 252 6.04 -3.59 2.03
N ASN A 253 5.33 -3.52 3.15
CA ASN A 253 4.20 -4.41 3.45
C ASN A 253 2.91 -3.88 2.82
N VAL A 254 2.37 -4.62 1.85
CA VAL A 254 1.29 -4.16 0.97
C VAL A 254 -0.10 -4.43 1.55
N ARG A 255 -0.26 -5.39 2.47
CA ARG A 255 -1.56 -5.78 3.07
C ARG A 255 -2.64 -6.07 2.02
N GLY A 256 -2.27 -6.81 0.98
CA GLY A 256 -3.12 -7.15 -0.15
C GLY A 256 -2.82 -6.29 -1.38
N PHE A 257 -2.09 -6.88 -2.32
CA PHE A 257 -1.59 -6.24 -3.52
C PHE A 257 -2.69 -5.62 -4.38
N LYS A 258 -3.83 -6.32 -4.54
CA LYS A 258 -4.99 -5.82 -5.29
C LYS A 258 -5.52 -4.48 -4.78
N LYS A 259 -5.47 -4.24 -3.45
CA LYS A 259 -5.99 -3.01 -2.84
C LYS A 259 -5.04 -1.83 -3.02
N ARG A 260 -3.73 -2.07 -2.93
CA ARG A 260 -2.69 -1.03 -2.94
C ARG A 260 -1.84 -1.00 -4.21
N TRP A 261 -2.29 -1.67 -5.26
CA TRP A 261 -1.61 -1.74 -6.55
C TRP A 261 -1.26 -0.37 -7.12
N GLY A 262 -2.19 0.59 -7.03
CA GLY A 262 -1.97 1.95 -7.50
C GLY A 262 -0.84 2.67 -6.75
N GLU A 263 -0.74 2.46 -5.43
CA GLU A 263 0.33 3.04 -4.60
C GLU A 263 1.69 2.43 -4.93
N VAL A 264 1.76 1.09 -5.01
CA VAL A 264 2.98 0.38 -5.39
C VAL A 264 3.43 0.82 -6.78
N SER A 265 2.50 0.89 -7.75
CA SER A 265 2.81 1.37 -9.11
C SER A 265 3.31 2.81 -9.13
N LEU A 266 2.75 3.69 -8.29
CA LEU A 266 3.16 5.09 -8.20
C LEU A 266 4.55 5.23 -7.58
N LEU A 267 4.82 4.54 -6.46
CA LEU A 267 6.12 4.52 -5.80
C LEU A 267 7.22 4.07 -6.76
N LEU A 268 6.94 3.03 -7.55
CA LEU A 268 7.89 2.46 -8.51
C LEU A 268 8.09 3.32 -9.75
N LYS A 269 7.13 4.19 -10.10
CA LYS A 269 7.31 5.19 -11.16
C LYS A 269 8.03 6.43 -10.67
N ALA A 270 7.85 6.80 -9.41
CA ALA A 270 8.44 8.00 -8.82
C ALA A 270 9.91 7.79 -8.45
N HIS A 271 10.31 6.55 -8.15
CA HIS A 271 11.64 6.22 -7.67
C HIS A 271 12.21 5.04 -8.44
N HIS A 272 13.51 5.09 -8.70
CA HIS A 272 14.24 3.95 -9.27
C HIS A 272 14.71 3.04 -8.14
N PHE A 273 14.13 1.84 -8.08
CA PHE A 273 14.59 0.78 -7.18
C PHE A 273 15.24 -0.34 -7.98
N ASP A 274 16.28 -0.90 -7.39
CA ASP A 274 17.08 -2.01 -7.89
C ASP A 274 16.48 -3.34 -7.42
N ILE A 275 16.03 -3.37 -6.16
CA ILE A 275 15.35 -4.52 -5.54
C ILE A 275 14.10 -4.02 -4.84
N ILE A 276 12.99 -4.72 -5.00
CA ILE A 276 11.73 -4.41 -4.33
C ILE A 276 11.24 -5.67 -3.62
N ALA A 277 11.12 -5.61 -2.30
CA ALA A 277 10.55 -6.65 -1.47
C ALA A 277 9.17 -6.22 -0.97
N LEU A 278 8.14 -6.90 -1.46
CA LEU A 278 6.75 -6.66 -1.09
C LEU A 278 6.25 -7.78 -0.19
N GLY A 279 5.92 -7.43 1.05
CA GLY A 279 5.33 -8.36 2.01
C GLY A 279 3.81 -8.27 2.02
N GLU A 280 3.17 -9.29 2.57
CA GLU A 280 1.71 -9.38 2.74
C GLU A 280 0.95 -9.10 1.42
N VAL A 281 1.41 -9.68 0.31
CA VAL A 281 0.84 -9.38 -1.01
C VAL A 281 -0.50 -10.08 -1.27
N GLY A 282 -0.81 -11.18 -0.58
CA GLY A 282 -2.05 -11.93 -0.79
C GLY A 282 -2.18 -12.50 -2.21
N GLN A 283 -3.40 -12.50 -2.75
CA GLN A 283 -3.64 -12.88 -4.15
C GLN A 283 -3.16 -11.79 -5.11
N MET A 284 -2.44 -12.21 -6.14
CA MET A 284 -1.85 -11.32 -7.14
C MET A 284 -2.40 -11.61 -8.53
N ASP A 285 -2.55 -10.55 -9.31
CA ASP A 285 -2.75 -10.64 -10.75
C ASP A 285 -1.38 -10.65 -11.45
N TRP A 286 -0.93 -11.84 -11.80
CA TRP A 286 0.36 -12.06 -12.46
C TRP A 286 0.49 -11.37 -13.80
N PHE A 287 -0.62 -11.21 -14.52
CA PHE A 287 -0.61 -10.54 -15.81
C PHE A 287 -0.27 -9.05 -15.63
N ALA A 288 -0.93 -8.39 -14.67
CA ALA A 288 -0.66 -6.99 -14.34
C ALA A 288 0.78 -6.76 -13.82
N ILE A 289 1.31 -7.68 -13.01
CA ILE A 289 2.69 -7.61 -12.51
C ILE A 289 3.68 -7.70 -13.68
N ARG A 290 3.55 -8.71 -14.53
CA ARG A 290 4.46 -8.91 -15.68
C ARG A 290 4.42 -7.77 -16.68
N SER A 291 3.23 -7.20 -16.93
CA SER A 291 3.10 -6.06 -17.84
C SER A 291 3.73 -4.79 -17.28
N THR A 292 3.71 -4.61 -15.96
CA THR A 292 4.13 -3.36 -15.32
C THR A 292 5.60 -3.37 -14.92
N PHE A 293 6.14 -4.54 -14.56
CA PHE A 293 7.52 -4.69 -14.11
C PHE A 293 8.33 -5.59 -15.05
N SER A 294 8.15 -5.40 -16.36
CA SER A 294 8.83 -6.21 -17.38
C SER A 294 10.37 -6.16 -17.29
N ASN A 295 10.91 -5.13 -16.65
CA ASN A 295 12.34 -4.95 -16.38
C ASN A 295 12.84 -5.59 -15.07
N PHE A 296 12.00 -6.36 -14.38
CA PHE A 296 12.36 -7.10 -13.16
C PHE A 296 12.15 -8.60 -13.32
N ASN A 297 13.01 -9.36 -12.66
CA ASN A 297 12.86 -10.76 -12.33
C ASN A 297 12.05 -10.89 -11.04
N TYR A 298 11.16 -11.88 -10.99
CA TYR A 298 10.18 -12.03 -9.92
C TYR A 298 10.44 -13.32 -9.13
N PHE A 299 10.42 -13.22 -7.80
CA PHE A 299 10.45 -14.37 -6.91
C PHE A 299 9.27 -14.26 -5.96
N TYR A 300 8.41 -15.25 -5.92
CA TYR A 300 7.22 -15.21 -5.08
C TYR A 300 7.11 -16.45 -4.22
N GLN A 301 6.88 -16.19 -2.94
CA GLN A 301 6.53 -17.21 -1.97
C GLN A 301 5.16 -16.87 -1.42
N ARG A 302 4.20 -17.77 -1.60
CA ARG A 302 2.87 -17.64 -1.02
C ARG A 302 2.97 -17.83 0.50
N GLY A 303 2.32 -16.95 1.26
CA GLY A 303 2.22 -17.08 2.72
C GLY A 303 1.04 -17.96 3.12
N GLU A 304 1.06 -18.42 4.37
CA GLU A 304 0.05 -19.34 4.91
C GLU A 304 -1.31 -18.67 5.16
N ASN A 305 -1.33 -17.35 5.39
CA ASN A 305 -2.56 -16.59 5.61
C ASN A 305 -3.08 -15.90 4.33
N GLY A 306 -4.37 -15.53 4.31
CA GLY A 306 -5.03 -14.94 3.12
C GLY A 306 -4.46 -13.59 2.66
N HIS A 307 -3.69 -12.92 3.52
CA HIS A 307 -2.96 -11.69 3.21
C HIS A 307 -1.47 -11.94 2.98
N GLY A 308 -1.01 -13.17 3.10
CA GLY A 308 0.40 -13.49 3.21
C GLY A 308 1.10 -13.56 1.88
N GLY A 309 2.40 -13.80 1.98
CA GLY A 309 3.29 -14.00 0.87
C GLY A 309 4.22 -12.82 0.66
N VAL A 310 5.31 -13.13 0.00
CA VAL A 310 6.40 -12.21 -0.30
C VAL A 310 6.61 -12.25 -1.79
N LEU A 311 6.61 -11.08 -2.42
CA LEU A 311 7.04 -10.88 -3.81
C LEU A 311 8.33 -10.08 -3.79
N LEU A 312 9.40 -10.68 -4.28
CA LEU A 312 10.66 -10.02 -4.55
C LEU A 312 10.73 -9.69 -6.05
N LEU A 313 11.09 -8.46 -6.38
CA LEU A 313 11.38 -8.00 -7.73
C LEU A 313 12.85 -7.56 -7.76
N VAL A 314 13.63 -8.11 -8.66
CA VAL A 314 15.06 -7.77 -8.83
C VAL A 314 15.28 -7.29 -10.25
N ARG A 315 15.83 -6.10 -10.44
CA ARG A 315 15.99 -5.52 -11.78
C ARG A 315 16.90 -6.41 -12.63
N ASN A 316 16.52 -6.62 -13.90
CA ASN A 316 17.13 -7.64 -14.76
C ASN A 316 18.64 -7.43 -15.00
N ASP A 317 19.07 -6.18 -15.00
CA ASP A 317 20.45 -5.73 -15.19
C ASP A 317 21.36 -6.00 -13.99
N ILE A 318 20.81 -6.35 -12.82
CA ILE A 318 21.58 -6.69 -11.61
C ILE A 318 21.85 -8.20 -11.53
N THR A 319 20.96 -9.00 -12.12
CA THR A 319 21.04 -10.46 -12.12
C THR A 319 21.87 -11.04 -13.27
N ALA A 320 22.36 -10.18 -14.17
CA ALA A 320 23.16 -10.55 -15.33
C ALA A 320 24.66 -10.58 -15.00
#